data_AF-A0A4Y9Y5P5-F1
#
_entry.id   AF-A0A4Y9Y5P5-F1
#
_cell.length_a   1.000
_cell.length_b   1.000
_cell.length_c   1.000
_cell.angle_alpha   90.00
_cell.angle_beta   90.00
_cell.angle_gamma   90.00
#
_symmetry.space_group_name_H-M   'P 1'
#
loop_
_entity.id
_entity.type
_entity.pdbx_description
1 polymer ?
#
loop_
_entity_poly.entity_id
_entity_poly.type
_entity_poly.pdbx_seq_one_letter_code
_entity_poly.pdbx_strand_id
1 'polypeptide(L)'
;MARLSFIALIACVVAFVGVQAAPVPSDVGIYIRHGKGKSAKSASASATASSAASTASAASSAAASNSTASTSGGSAFVAGSFQAQDYAAFQISSGTGGDAEAEANAVFVDPFANVDLSTVDDATVETMTTMREAAESAETDDFNPQIAAASGDAADALQVGKIKNKVLKLTGEVQVLNIKIAKAQATGDDTSDLESSLAAEQKKLSTNIATDQDSAGKTSQGVA
;
A
#
# COMPACT_ATOMS: atom_id res chain seq x y z
N MET A 1 5.04 -17.87 42.15
CA MET A 1 5.57 -17.46 40.84
C MET A 1 4.62 -16.42 40.25
N ALA A 2 4.94 -15.14 40.40
CA ALA A 2 4.11 -14.05 39.89
C ALA A 2 4.55 -13.73 38.46
N ARG A 3 3.62 -13.83 37.50
CA ARG A 3 3.85 -13.42 36.10
C ARG A 3 3.58 -11.92 36.00
N LEU A 4 4.62 -11.16 35.68
CA LEU A 4 4.57 -9.73 35.45
C LEU A 4 4.18 -9.52 33.97
N SER A 5 2.93 -9.10 33.73
CA SER A 5 2.47 -8.64 32.43
C SER A 5 3.08 -7.26 32.14
N PHE A 6 3.97 -7.19 31.14
CA PHE A 6 4.33 -5.93 30.50
C PHE A 6 3.41 -5.73 29.30
N ILE A 7 2.37 -4.92 29.48
CA ILE A 7 1.67 -4.25 28.38
C ILE A 7 2.38 -2.91 28.22
N ALA A 8 3.26 -2.81 27.22
CA ALA A 8 3.87 -1.55 26.84
C ALA A 8 2.86 -0.77 25.99
N LEU A 9 2.28 0.27 26.60
CA LEU A 9 1.43 1.25 25.96
C LEU A 9 2.33 2.19 25.13
N ILE A 10 2.34 2.01 23.81
CA ILE A 10 3.00 2.94 22.87
C ILE A 10 2.14 4.21 22.83
N ALA A 11 2.55 5.22 23.59
CA ALA A 11 1.97 6.54 23.56
C ALA A 11 2.43 7.28 22.29
N CYS A 12 1.46 7.58 21.42
CA CYS A 12 1.62 8.45 20.27
C CYS A 12 1.91 9.89 20.74
N VAL A 13 3.15 10.35 20.57
CA VAL A 13 3.53 11.76 20.74
C VAL A 13 3.58 12.40 19.37
N VAL A 14 2.49 13.05 18.98
CA VAL A 14 2.47 13.97 17.83
C VAL A 14 3.02 15.31 18.31
N ALA A 15 4.31 15.54 18.11
CA ALA A 15 4.91 16.86 18.28
C ALA A 15 4.68 17.69 17.00
N PHE A 16 3.70 18.59 17.07
CA PHE A 16 3.42 19.60 16.05
C PHE A 16 4.52 20.68 16.10
N VAL A 17 5.55 20.55 15.26
CA VAL A 17 6.56 21.61 15.06
C VAL A 17 6.08 22.51 13.93
N GLY A 18 5.78 23.76 14.28
CA GLY A 18 5.36 24.79 13.35
C GLY A 18 6.44 25.10 12.30
N VAL A 19 6.05 25.00 11.04
CA VAL A 19 6.83 25.51 9.90
C VAL A 19 6.54 27.01 9.76
N GLN A 20 7.57 27.81 10.00
CA GLN A 20 7.63 29.22 9.66
C GLN A 20 7.68 29.35 8.14
N ALA A 21 6.64 29.93 7.53
CA ALA A 21 6.59 30.22 6.10
C ALA A 21 7.62 31.28 5.70
N ALA A 22 8.45 30.98 4.70
CA ALA A 22 9.29 31.94 4.01
C ALA A 22 8.50 32.61 2.85
N PRO A 23 8.79 33.88 2.52
CA PRO A 23 8.03 34.64 1.52
C PRO A 23 8.34 34.20 0.08
N VAL A 24 7.29 33.99 -0.70
CA VAL A 24 7.35 33.74 -2.15
C VAL A 24 7.55 35.08 -2.88
N PRO A 25 8.54 35.21 -3.79
CA PRO A 25 8.65 36.36 -4.66
C PRO A 25 7.55 36.34 -5.73
N SER A 26 6.80 37.44 -5.77
CA SER A 26 5.91 37.84 -6.84
C SER A 26 6.70 38.20 -8.09
N ASP A 27 6.44 37.55 -9.23
CA ASP A 27 6.31 38.30 -10.48
C ASP A 27 5.67 37.55 -11.67
N VAL A 28 4.70 38.27 -12.25
CA VAL A 28 4.11 38.30 -13.60
C VAL A 28 3.72 37.04 -14.38
N GLY A 29 2.46 37.05 -14.84
CA GLY A 29 2.04 36.28 -16.01
C GLY A 29 0.53 36.25 -16.28
N ILE A 30 -0.10 37.40 -16.44
CA ILE A 30 -1.50 37.51 -16.87
C ILE A 30 -1.63 36.99 -18.31
N TYR A 31 -2.45 35.95 -18.54
CA TYR A 31 -3.10 35.75 -19.85
C TYR A 31 -4.58 35.39 -19.69
N ILE A 32 -5.40 36.25 -20.29
CA ILE A 32 -6.86 36.25 -20.27
C ILE A 32 -7.40 35.50 -21.50
N ARG A 33 -8.42 34.66 -21.26
CA ARG A 33 -9.56 34.19 -22.10
C ARG A 33 -9.34 33.89 -23.59
N HIS A 34 -9.88 32.76 -24.05
CA HIS A 34 -11.17 32.60 -24.79
C HIS A 34 -11.40 31.09 -25.05
N GLY A 35 -12.50 30.48 -24.63
CA GLY A 35 -13.72 30.26 -25.44
C GLY A 35 -14.05 28.76 -25.44
N LYS A 36 -15.07 28.28 -24.73
CA LYS A 36 -16.49 28.11 -25.12
C LYS A 36 -16.76 26.88 -26.02
N GLY A 37 -17.38 25.86 -25.42
CA GLY A 37 -18.11 24.73 -26.05
C GLY A 37 -18.25 23.60 -25.02
N LYS A 38 -19.32 23.47 -24.21
CA LYS A 38 -20.72 23.06 -24.47
C LYS A 38 -20.89 21.72 -25.23
N SER A 39 -21.64 20.83 -24.54
CA SER A 39 -22.40 19.66 -25.03
C SER A 39 -21.66 18.31 -24.90
N ALA A 40 -22.25 17.20 -24.46
CA ALA A 40 -23.58 16.95 -23.94
C ALA A 40 -23.60 15.63 -23.14
N LYS A 41 -24.50 15.61 -22.18
CA LYS A 41 -25.13 14.47 -21.49
C LYS A 41 -25.61 13.39 -22.47
N SER A 42 -25.39 12.12 -22.14
CA SER A 42 -26.35 11.07 -22.44
C SER A 42 -26.32 10.00 -21.34
N ALA A 43 -27.47 9.85 -20.70
CA ALA A 43 -27.81 8.75 -19.82
C ALA A 43 -28.59 7.73 -20.65
N SER A 44 -28.40 6.44 -20.36
CA SER A 44 -29.44 5.44 -20.61
C SER A 44 -29.27 4.28 -19.65
N ALA A 45 -30.18 4.21 -18.68
CA ALA A 45 -30.48 3.03 -17.89
C ALA A 45 -31.55 2.20 -18.61
N SER A 46 -31.52 0.87 -18.43
CA SER A 46 -32.69 -0.05 -18.41
C SER A 46 -32.13 -1.47 -18.31
N ALA A 47 -32.10 -2.08 -17.13
CA ALA A 47 -33.15 -2.92 -16.53
C ALA A 47 -33.23 -4.33 -17.11
N THR A 48 -33.05 -5.35 -16.25
CA THR A 48 -34.04 -6.44 -16.06
C THR A 48 -33.65 -7.31 -14.88
N ALA A 49 -34.55 -7.40 -13.91
CA ALA A 49 -34.54 -8.40 -12.86
C ALA A 49 -35.36 -9.62 -13.32
N SER A 50 -34.96 -10.82 -12.92
CA SER A 50 -35.90 -11.91 -12.67
C SER A 50 -35.37 -12.86 -11.62
N SER A 51 -36.26 -13.08 -10.67
CA SER A 51 -36.27 -13.95 -9.51
C SER A 51 -36.33 -15.44 -9.85
N ALA A 52 -35.77 -16.28 -8.97
CA ALA A 52 -36.42 -17.54 -8.61
C ALA A 52 -36.03 -17.94 -7.18
N ALA A 53 -37.06 -18.08 -6.34
CA ALA A 53 -37.00 -18.62 -5.00
C ALA A 53 -37.17 -20.15 -5.03
N SER A 54 -36.61 -20.84 -4.05
CA SER A 54 -37.07 -22.18 -3.64
C SER A 54 -37.04 -22.30 -2.12
N THR A 55 -38.15 -22.79 -1.60
CA THR A 55 -38.61 -22.80 -0.21
C THR A 55 -38.12 -24.01 0.59
N ALA A 56 -37.67 -23.72 1.81
CA ALA A 56 -37.83 -24.40 3.11
C ALA A 56 -38.00 -25.93 3.25
N SER A 57 -37.30 -26.49 4.24
CA SER A 57 -37.80 -27.37 5.35
C SER A 57 -36.66 -27.61 6.35
N ALA A 58 -36.69 -27.06 7.57
CA ALA A 58 -37.32 -27.55 8.81
C ALA A 58 -36.34 -28.37 9.71
N ALA A 59 -36.29 -27.96 10.98
CA ALA A 59 -35.46 -28.40 12.11
C ALA A 59 -35.80 -29.84 12.61
N SER A 60 -35.17 -30.50 13.58
CA SER A 60 -34.12 -30.25 14.60
C SER A 60 -33.48 -31.62 14.92
N SER A 61 -32.32 -31.72 15.57
CA SER A 61 -32.24 -32.02 17.02
C SER A 61 -30.78 -32.11 17.49
N ALA A 62 -30.64 -31.82 18.79
CA ALA A 62 -29.44 -31.57 19.57
C ALA A 62 -28.39 -32.70 19.69
N ALA A 63 -27.20 -32.22 20.10
CA ALA A 63 -26.30 -32.75 21.14
C ALA A 63 -24.99 -33.38 20.66
N ALA A 64 -23.89 -32.65 20.88
CA ALA A 64 -22.94 -32.95 21.96
C ALA A 64 -21.76 -31.98 21.88
N SER A 65 -21.66 -31.14 22.90
CA SER A 65 -20.51 -30.26 23.14
C SER A 65 -19.27 -31.12 23.36
N ASN A 66 -18.25 -30.92 22.52
CA ASN A 66 -16.89 -31.26 22.87
C ASN A 66 -16.07 -29.97 22.75
N SER A 67 -16.02 -29.23 23.85
CA SER A 67 -15.17 -28.06 24.05
C SER A 67 -13.73 -28.52 24.07
N THR A 68 -13.13 -28.72 22.89
CA THR A 68 -11.68 -28.76 22.77
C THR A 68 -11.25 -27.31 22.61
N ALA A 69 -10.61 -26.78 23.63
CA ALA A 69 -10.03 -25.45 23.62
C ALA A 69 -9.22 -25.29 22.32
N SER A 70 -9.71 -24.43 21.42
CA SER A 70 -8.93 -23.95 20.29
C SER A 70 -7.77 -23.18 20.88
N THR A 71 -6.64 -23.86 21.04
CA THR A 71 -5.36 -23.19 20.94
C THR A 71 -5.38 -22.54 19.56
N SER A 72 -5.61 -21.24 19.52
CA SER A 72 -5.33 -20.39 18.37
C SER A 72 -3.82 -20.39 18.17
N GLY A 73 -3.27 -21.52 17.74
CA GLY A 73 -1.96 -21.58 17.12
C GLY A 73 -2.16 -20.91 15.77
N GLY A 74 -1.56 -19.74 15.57
CA GLY A 74 -1.54 -19.08 14.28
C GLY A 74 -1.08 -20.10 13.24
N SER A 75 -1.95 -20.42 12.29
CA SER A 75 -1.54 -21.23 11.15
C SER A 75 -0.51 -20.41 10.40
N ALA A 76 0.68 -20.98 10.16
CA ALA A 76 1.71 -20.32 9.36
C ALA A 76 1.11 -19.84 8.05
N PHE A 77 1.43 -18.61 7.66
CA PHE A 77 1.14 -18.11 6.33
C PHE A 77 2.17 -18.76 5.39
N VAL A 78 1.69 -19.61 4.48
CA VAL A 78 2.54 -20.46 3.63
C VAL A 78 2.53 -19.95 2.19
N ALA A 79 3.69 -19.93 1.54
CA ALA A 79 3.86 -19.66 0.12
C ALA A 79 2.78 -20.36 -0.71
N GLY A 80 2.02 -19.56 -1.47
CA GLY A 80 0.77 -19.97 -2.11
C GLY A 80 -0.41 -19.06 -1.79
N SER A 81 -0.45 -18.47 -0.59
CA SER A 81 -1.45 -17.45 -0.23
C SER A 81 -1.05 -16.04 -0.67
N PHE A 82 0.25 -15.74 -0.75
CA PHE A 82 0.79 -14.56 -1.41
C PHE A 82 1.49 -14.97 -2.70
N GLN A 83 0.96 -14.55 -3.84
CA GLN A 83 1.42 -15.00 -5.15
C GLN A 83 2.32 -13.95 -5.79
N ALA A 84 3.42 -14.42 -6.38
CA ALA A 84 4.25 -13.58 -7.23
C ALA A 84 3.40 -13.03 -8.39
N GLN A 85 3.60 -11.74 -8.69
CA GLN A 85 2.94 -11.06 -9.78
C GLN A 85 4.00 -10.33 -10.62
N ASP A 86 3.80 -10.31 -11.93
CA ASP A 86 4.57 -9.43 -12.81
C ASP A 86 4.28 -7.97 -12.48
N TYR A 87 5.26 -7.08 -12.65
CA TYR A 87 5.12 -5.66 -12.34
C TYR A 87 3.87 -5.02 -12.95
N ALA A 88 3.57 -5.33 -14.22
CA ALA A 88 2.38 -4.84 -14.90
C ALA A 88 1.05 -5.19 -14.19
N ALA A 89 1.01 -6.28 -13.43
CA ALA A 89 -0.18 -6.77 -12.76
C ALA A 89 -0.40 -6.14 -11.37
N PHE A 90 0.67 -5.77 -10.65
CA PHE A 90 0.55 -5.23 -9.28
C PHE A 90 0.90 -3.73 -9.16
N GLN A 91 1.44 -3.11 -10.21
CA GLN A 91 1.76 -1.68 -10.18
C GLN A 91 0.53 -0.80 -9.93
N ILE A 92 0.74 0.34 -9.27
CA ILE A 92 -0.30 1.28 -8.85
C ILE A 92 -0.15 2.67 -9.51
N SER A 93 0.74 2.79 -10.49
CA SER A 93 1.20 4.08 -11.02
C SER A 93 0.27 4.76 -12.01
N SER A 94 -0.85 4.15 -12.38
CA SER A 94 -1.82 4.76 -13.29
C SER A 94 -3.02 5.36 -12.54
N GLY A 95 -3.77 6.23 -13.21
CA GLY A 95 -4.99 6.84 -12.68
C GLY A 95 -4.76 8.26 -12.18
N THR A 96 -5.01 8.49 -10.88
CA THR A 96 -4.78 9.79 -10.23
C THR A 96 -3.81 9.65 -9.05
N GLY A 97 -3.06 10.71 -8.76
CA GLY A 97 -2.32 10.83 -7.52
C GLY A 97 -3.25 11.03 -6.32
N GLY A 98 -2.75 10.74 -5.11
CA GLY A 98 -3.40 11.02 -3.83
C GLY A 98 -3.78 9.79 -3.00
N ASP A 99 -3.85 8.61 -3.62
CA ASP A 99 -4.34 7.37 -2.99
C ASP A 99 -3.26 6.26 -2.92
N ALA A 100 -1.99 6.57 -3.21
CA ALA A 100 -0.96 5.55 -3.37
C ALA A 100 -0.68 4.73 -2.10
N GLU A 101 -0.84 5.32 -0.91
CA GLU A 101 -0.69 4.60 0.35
C GLU A 101 -1.71 3.46 0.46
N ALA A 102 -2.98 3.74 0.20
CA ALA A 102 -4.05 2.76 0.28
C ALA A 102 -3.85 1.64 -0.77
N GLU A 103 -3.49 2.01 -2.00
CA GLU A 103 -3.22 1.05 -3.06
C GLU A 103 -2.00 0.18 -2.76
N ALA A 104 -0.91 0.75 -2.23
CA ALA A 104 0.28 -0.01 -1.85
C ALA A 104 0.02 -0.95 -0.66
N ASN A 105 -0.79 -0.51 0.32
CA ASN A 105 -1.20 -1.34 1.45
C ASN A 105 -2.04 -2.53 0.98
N ALA A 106 -2.94 -2.34 0.02
CA ALA A 106 -3.72 -3.43 -0.56
C ALA A 106 -2.84 -4.53 -1.19
N VAL A 107 -1.67 -4.15 -1.74
CA VAL A 107 -0.72 -5.10 -2.32
C VAL A 107 0.13 -5.80 -1.25
N PHE A 108 0.73 -5.05 -0.32
CA PHE A 108 1.78 -5.61 0.55
C PHE A 108 1.40 -5.77 2.01
N VAL A 109 0.38 -5.07 2.52
CA VAL A 109 0.06 -5.03 3.96
C VAL A 109 -1.23 -5.80 4.26
N ASP A 110 -2.31 -5.47 3.56
CA ASP A 110 -3.64 -6.05 3.78
C ASP A 110 -3.68 -7.58 3.67
N PRO A 111 -2.92 -8.24 2.77
CA PRO A 111 -2.85 -9.71 2.73
C PRO A 111 -2.38 -10.37 4.03
N PHE A 112 -1.71 -9.62 4.90
CA PHE A 112 -1.19 -10.07 6.20
C PHE A 112 -2.04 -9.58 7.37
N ALA A 113 -3.23 -9.01 7.13
CA ALA A 113 -4.13 -8.59 8.19
C ALA A 113 -4.50 -9.79 9.08
N ASN A 114 -4.26 -9.66 10.39
CA ASN A 114 -4.46 -10.71 11.40
C ASN A 114 -3.56 -11.95 11.24
N VAL A 115 -2.44 -11.82 10.51
CA VAL A 115 -1.40 -12.85 10.42
C VAL A 115 -0.33 -12.58 11.48
N ASP A 116 0.13 -13.63 12.15
CA ASP A 116 1.35 -13.56 12.96
C ASP A 116 2.56 -13.50 12.02
N LEU A 117 3.18 -12.32 11.89
CA LEU A 117 4.29 -12.09 10.98
C LEU A 117 5.52 -12.97 11.27
N SER A 118 5.69 -13.43 12.52
CA SER A 118 6.79 -14.35 12.86
C SER A 118 6.63 -15.74 12.22
N THR A 119 5.42 -16.08 11.77
CA THR A 119 5.07 -17.36 11.14
C THR A 119 5.08 -17.32 9.62
N VAL A 120 5.38 -16.16 9.02
CA VAL A 120 5.47 -16.01 7.56
C VAL A 120 6.71 -16.76 7.05
N ASP A 121 6.48 -17.65 6.09
CA ASP A 121 7.55 -18.48 5.51
C ASP A 121 8.52 -17.66 4.64
N ASP A 122 9.73 -18.20 4.45
CA ASP A 122 10.79 -17.50 3.71
C ASP A 122 10.48 -17.31 2.23
N ALA A 123 9.72 -18.21 1.60
CA ALA A 123 9.38 -18.08 0.19
C ALA A 123 8.34 -16.95 -0.03
N THR A 124 7.45 -16.70 0.93
CA THR A 124 6.62 -15.49 0.93
C THR A 124 7.47 -14.22 1.04
N VAL A 125 8.45 -14.18 1.94
CA VAL A 125 9.37 -13.03 2.09
C VAL A 125 10.19 -12.77 0.82
N GLU A 126 10.64 -13.84 0.16
CA GLU A 126 11.36 -13.77 -1.11
C GLU A 126 10.46 -13.26 -2.25
N THR A 127 9.20 -13.72 -2.29
CA THR A 127 8.21 -13.24 -3.26
C THR A 127 7.95 -11.75 -3.10
N MET A 128 7.73 -11.27 -1.87
CA MET A 128 7.55 -9.85 -1.58
C MET A 128 8.80 -9.04 -1.96
N THR A 129 9.99 -9.58 -1.66
CA THR A 129 11.28 -8.99 -2.04
C THR A 129 11.40 -8.83 -3.55
N THR A 130 11.12 -9.88 -4.31
CA THR A 130 11.14 -9.86 -5.78
C THR A 130 10.18 -8.81 -6.33
N MET A 131 8.96 -8.72 -5.80
CA MET A 131 7.97 -7.74 -6.26
C MET A 131 8.39 -6.29 -5.95
N ARG A 132 8.87 -5.98 -4.73
CA ARG A 132 9.37 -4.61 -4.46
C ARG A 132 10.59 -4.25 -5.30
N GLU A 133 11.44 -5.21 -5.65
CA GLU A 133 12.61 -5.00 -6.51
C GLU A 133 12.21 -4.80 -7.97
N ALA A 134 11.16 -5.47 -8.45
CA ALA A 134 10.58 -5.17 -9.76
C ALA A 134 10.04 -3.73 -9.83
N ALA A 135 9.41 -3.23 -8.75
CA ALA A 135 9.03 -1.82 -8.64
C ALA A 135 10.25 -0.89 -8.62
N GLU A 136 11.37 -1.30 -8.00
CA GLU A 136 12.63 -0.56 -8.07
C GLU A 136 13.19 -0.48 -9.49
N SER A 137 13.26 -1.61 -10.20
CA SER A 137 13.71 -1.65 -11.58
C SER A 137 12.85 -0.78 -12.49
N ALA A 138 11.53 -0.79 -12.34
CA ALA A 138 10.65 0.09 -13.10
C ALA A 138 10.94 1.59 -12.83
N GLU A 139 11.40 1.95 -11.62
CA GLU A 139 11.84 3.32 -11.32
C GLU A 139 13.05 3.72 -12.18
N THR A 140 14.07 2.86 -12.25
CA THR A 140 15.34 3.16 -12.90
C THR A 140 15.32 2.97 -14.40
N ASP A 141 14.65 1.92 -14.86
CA ASP A 141 14.76 1.39 -16.22
C ASP A 141 13.64 1.91 -17.11
N ASP A 142 12.48 2.23 -16.53
CA ASP A 142 11.30 2.65 -17.29
C ASP A 142 10.91 4.12 -17.01
N PHE A 143 10.66 4.48 -15.74
CA PHE A 143 10.24 5.83 -15.38
C PHE A 143 11.31 6.87 -15.70
N ASN A 144 12.56 6.66 -15.28
CA ASN A 144 13.61 7.66 -15.46
C ASN A 144 13.84 8.00 -16.95
N PRO A 145 13.98 7.01 -17.87
CA PRO A 145 14.13 7.32 -19.30
C PRO A 145 12.89 7.97 -19.92
N GLN A 146 11.69 7.52 -19.56
CA GLN A 146 10.46 8.08 -20.13
C GLN A 146 10.20 9.53 -19.66
N ILE A 147 10.45 9.83 -18.39
CA ILE A 147 10.38 11.20 -17.87
C ILE A 147 11.39 12.11 -18.57
N ALA A 148 12.62 11.62 -18.79
CA ALA A 148 13.66 12.38 -19.47
C ALA A 148 13.32 12.68 -20.95
N ALA A 149 12.55 11.80 -21.60
CA ALA A 149 12.10 11.95 -22.98
C ALA A 149 10.81 12.78 -23.13
N ALA A 150 10.00 12.87 -22.07
CA ALA A 150 8.72 13.57 -22.07
C ALA A 150 8.88 15.07 -21.77
N SER A 151 7.81 15.84 -22.02
CA SER A 151 7.71 17.25 -21.62
C SER A 151 6.26 17.63 -21.33
N GLY A 152 6.07 18.76 -20.62
CA GLY A 152 4.75 19.26 -20.24
C GLY A 152 3.94 18.25 -19.43
N ASP A 153 2.63 18.23 -19.65
CA ASP A 153 1.68 17.39 -18.91
C ASP A 153 2.03 15.89 -18.94
N ALA A 154 2.69 15.41 -19.99
CA ALA A 154 3.12 14.01 -20.08
C ALA A 154 4.26 13.71 -19.09
N ALA A 155 5.24 14.61 -18.97
CA ALA A 155 6.31 14.46 -17.98
C ALA A 155 5.76 14.58 -16.55
N ASP A 156 4.81 15.49 -16.33
CA ASP A 156 4.15 15.64 -15.03
C ASP A 156 3.37 14.39 -14.64
N ALA A 157 2.61 13.79 -15.57
CA ALA A 157 1.86 12.56 -15.30
C ALA A 157 2.79 11.36 -15.00
N LEU A 158 3.92 11.24 -15.70
CA LEU A 158 4.92 10.22 -15.42
C LEU A 158 5.62 10.45 -14.06
N GLN A 159 5.84 11.69 -13.64
CA GLN A 159 6.38 11.99 -12.32
C GLN A 159 5.41 11.59 -11.20
N VAL A 160 4.11 11.85 -11.36
CA VAL A 160 3.09 11.38 -10.40
C VAL A 160 3.08 9.84 -10.37
N GLY A 161 3.11 9.18 -11.52
CA GLY A 161 3.19 7.71 -11.59
C GLY A 161 4.43 7.15 -10.90
N LYS A 162 5.58 7.82 -11.04
CA LYS A 162 6.83 7.46 -10.36
C LYS A 162 6.69 7.62 -8.84
N ILE A 163 6.05 8.67 -8.35
CA ILE A 163 5.81 8.87 -6.92
C ILE A 163 4.96 7.72 -6.36
N LYS A 164 3.87 7.34 -7.03
CA LYS A 164 3.06 6.17 -6.65
C LYS A 164 3.90 4.88 -6.63
N ASN A 165 4.77 4.67 -7.62
CA ASN A 165 5.67 3.51 -7.65
C ASN A 165 6.66 3.50 -6.47
N LYS A 166 7.17 4.67 -6.06
CA LYS A 166 8.04 4.77 -4.89
C LYS A 166 7.30 4.43 -3.60
N VAL A 167 6.03 4.83 -3.47
CA VAL A 167 5.19 4.41 -2.33
C VAL A 167 5.03 2.89 -2.35
N LEU A 168 4.68 2.29 -3.49
CA LEU A 168 4.56 0.84 -3.65
C LEU A 168 5.83 0.07 -3.23
N LYS A 169 6.99 0.48 -3.76
CA LYS A 169 8.29 -0.11 -3.42
C LYS A 169 8.58 -0.06 -1.92
N LEU A 170 8.47 1.14 -1.34
CA LEU A 170 8.84 1.38 0.06
C LEU A 170 7.86 0.70 1.03
N THR A 171 6.57 0.59 0.70
CA THR A 171 5.61 -0.19 1.49
C THR A 171 5.99 -1.67 1.49
N GLY A 172 6.36 -2.24 0.34
CA GLY A 172 6.85 -3.62 0.27
C GLY A 172 8.12 -3.84 1.10
N GLU A 173 9.07 -2.91 1.05
CA GLU A 173 10.31 -2.97 1.83
C GLU A 173 10.06 -2.87 3.35
N VAL A 174 9.23 -1.92 3.78
CA VAL A 174 8.82 -1.75 5.17
C VAL A 174 8.13 -3.01 5.69
N GLN A 175 7.22 -3.61 4.92
CA GLN A 175 6.56 -4.85 5.35
C GLN A 175 7.52 -6.03 5.46
N VAL A 176 8.45 -6.17 4.51
CA VAL A 176 9.51 -7.21 4.60
C VAL A 176 10.37 -7.02 5.84
N LEU A 177 10.73 -5.79 6.20
CA LEU A 177 11.47 -5.49 7.42
C LEU A 177 10.66 -5.84 8.68
N ASN A 178 9.38 -5.49 8.72
CA ASN A 178 8.48 -5.87 9.83
C ASN A 178 8.41 -7.39 10.02
N ILE A 179 8.30 -8.16 8.93
CA ILE A 179 8.31 -9.63 8.99
C ILE A 179 9.65 -10.14 9.53
N LYS A 180 10.78 -9.64 9.02
CA LYS A 180 12.11 -10.03 9.50
C LYS A 180 12.32 -9.73 10.99
N ILE A 181 11.87 -8.57 11.45
CA ILE A 181 11.92 -8.17 12.87
C ILE A 181 11.08 -9.13 13.72
N ALA A 182 9.84 -9.42 13.31
CA ALA A 182 8.97 -10.33 14.05
C ALA A 182 9.58 -11.74 14.18
N LYS A 183 10.22 -12.24 13.11
CA LYS A 183 10.91 -13.53 13.11
C LYS A 183 12.11 -13.54 14.05
N ALA A 184 12.97 -12.51 13.98
CA ALA A 184 14.13 -12.36 14.87
C ALA A 184 13.72 -12.24 16.35
N GLN A 185 12.66 -11.48 16.64
CA GLN A 185 12.14 -11.36 18.01
C GLN A 185 11.61 -12.70 18.55
N ALA A 186 11.02 -13.54 17.71
CA ALA A 186 10.51 -14.85 18.11
C ALA A 186 11.63 -15.86 18.46
N THR A 187 12.80 -15.71 17.85
CA THR A 187 14.00 -16.52 18.13
C THR A 187 14.90 -15.91 19.20
N GLY A 188 14.68 -14.65 19.57
CA GLY A 188 15.51 -13.92 20.54
C GLY A 188 16.78 -13.32 19.93
N ASP A 189 16.82 -13.17 18.61
CA ASP A 189 17.93 -12.54 17.87
C ASP A 189 17.89 -11.01 18.00
N ASP A 190 19.04 -10.35 17.84
CA ASP A 190 19.15 -8.89 17.84
C ASP A 190 18.48 -8.27 16.61
N THR A 191 17.70 -7.22 16.83
CA THR A 191 16.94 -6.51 15.80
C THR A 191 17.46 -5.11 15.50
N SER A 192 18.52 -4.66 16.19
CA SER A 192 18.96 -3.26 16.17
C SER A 192 19.18 -2.72 14.74
N ASP A 193 19.83 -3.49 13.87
CA ASP A 193 20.08 -3.09 12.48
C ASP A 193 18.79 -3.10 11.61
N LEU A 194 17.90 -4.06 11.86
CA LEU A 194 16.61 -4.15 11.16
C LEU A 194 15.71 -2.98 11.56
N GLU A 195 15.68 -2.60 12.84
CA GLU A 195 14.89 -1.48 13.34
C GLU A 195 15.44 -0.13 12.85
N SER A 196 16.76 0.01 12.77
CA SER A 196 17.41 1.19 12.17
C SER A 196 17.04 1.32 10.68
N SER A 197 17.07 0.21 9.94
CA SER A 197 16.67 0.16 8.52
C SER A 197 15.19 0.50 8.37
N LEU A 198 14.33 -0.08 9.21
CA LEU A 198 12.89 0.19 9.22
C LEU A 198 12.60 1.68 9.44
N ALA A 199 13.26 2.33 10.40
CA ALA A 199 13.09 3.76 10.65
C ALA A 199 13.50 4.61 9.45
N ALA A 200 14.60 4.25 8.78
CA ALA A 200 15.05 4.94 7.58
C ALA A 200 14.05 4.80 6.42
N GLU A 201 13.55 3.59 6.16
CA GLU A 201 12.60 3.34 5.08
C GLU A 201 11.22 3.94 5.37
N GLN A 202 10.74 3.91 6.61
CA GLN A 202 9.50 4.60 7.01
C GLN A 202 9.56 6.11 6.77
N LYS A 203 10.72 6.75 7.02
CA LYS A 203 10.89 8.18 6.74
C LYS A 203 10.79 8.49 5.24
N LYS A 204 11.38 7.64 4.39
CA LYS A 204 11.26 7.79 2.94
C LYS A 204 9.82 7.53 2.49
N LEU A 205 9.17 6.49 3.01
CA LEU A 205 7.79 6.15 2.69
C LEU A 205 6.86 7.32 3.02
N SER A 206 6.94 7.85 4.24
CA SER A 206 6.14 9.00 4.68
C SER A 206 6.34 10.23 3.79
N THR A 207 7.59 10.53 3.38
CA THR A 207 7.87 11.62 2.44
C THR A 207 7.17 11.42 1.08
N ASN A 208 7.19 10.20 0.53
CA ASN A 208 6.59 9.94 -0.77
C ASN A 208 5.06 9.86 -0.70
N ILE A 209 4.49 9.39 0.42
CA ILE A 209 3.04 9.46 0.68
C ILE A 209 2.58 10.92 0.71
N ALA A 210 3.28 11.80 1.43
CA ALA A 210 2.94 13.22 1.45
C ALA A 210 3.04 13.84 0.04
N THR A 211 4.05 13.46 -0.74
CA THR A 211 4.23 13.95 -2.12
C THR A 211 3.11 13.45 -3.05
N ASP A 212 2.63 12.22 -2.86
CA ASP A 212 1.48 11.68 -3.59
C ASP A 212 0.19 12.41 -3.21
N GLN A 213 -0.03 12.66 -1.92
CA GLN A 213 -1.17 13.44 -1.41
C GLN A 213 -1.19 14.87 -1.97
N ASP A 214 -0.02 15.53 -2.08
CA ASP A 214 0.11 16.84 -2.74
C ASP A 214 -0.17 16.78 -4.26
N SER A 215 -0.20 15.57 -4.83
CA SER A 215 -0.55 15.29 -6.21
C SER A 215 -2.00 14.82 -6.38
N ALA A 216 -2.83 14.93 -5.33
CA ALA A 216 -4.24 14.54 -5.34
C ALA A 216 -4.98 15.08 -6.57
N GLY A 217 -5.60 14.16 -7.32
CA GLY A 217 -6.40 14.47 -8.51
C GLY A 217 -5.60 14.84 -9.76
N LYS A 218 -4.26 14.90 -9.70
CA LYS A 218 -3.42 15.01 -10.91
C LYS A 218 -3.40 13.68 -11.64
N THR A 219 -3.32 13.72 -12.96
CA THR A 219 -3.13 12.53 -13.80
C THR A 219 -1.85 11.80 -13.40
N SER A 220 -1.94 10.49 -13.30
CA SER A 220 -0.84 9.58 -12.98
C SER A 220 -0.69 8.55 -14.10
N GLN A 221 0.52 8.41 -14.64
CA GLN A 221 0.81 7.52 -15.77
C GLN A 221 1.82 6.44 -15.36
N GLY A 222 1.44 5.17 -15.50
CA GLY A 222 2.33 4.02 -15.33
C GLY A 222 3.20 3.75 -16.56
N VAL A 223 4.15 2.83 -16.43
CA VAL A 223 5.20 2.51 -17.42
C VAL A 223 5.27 1.05 -17.85
N ALA A 224 4.24 0.26 -17.53
CA ALA A 224 4.16 -1.18 -17.80
C ALA A 224 3.22 -1.52 -18.95
#